data_AF-A0A257G8J8-F1
#
_entry.id   AF-A0A257G8J8-F1
#
_cell.length_a   1.000
_cell.length_b   1.000
_cell.length_c   1.000
_cell.angle_alpha   90.00
_cell.angle_beta   90.00
_cell.angle_gamma   90.00
#
_symmetry.space_group_name_H-M   'P 1'
#
loop_
_entity.id
_entity.type
_entity.pdbx_description
1 polymer ?
#
loop_
_entity_poly.entity_id
_entity_poly.type
_entity_poly.pdbx_seq_one_letter_code
_entity_poly.pdbx_strand_id
1 'polypeptide(L)'
;MARFIQTGLSVTPIQFDRIKALAERRGLPPTDVVRQLIDVALPFAEHGHGIDFGRLLTILEFTSLALDTLVTKLAPDDSDRLLDLAVEHAKTYHAA
;
A
#
# COMPACT_ATOMS: atom_id res chain seq x y z
N MET A 1 21.91 9.24 12.93
CA MET A 1 21.20 10.12 11.97
C MET A 1 21.69 9.79 10.57
N ALA A 2 20.78 9.57 9.61
CA ALA A 2 21.16 9.35 8.21
C ALA A 2 21.72 10.64 7.60
N ARG A 3 22.77 10.54 6.78
CA ARG A 3 23.32 11.67 6.03
C ARG A 3 22.55 11.81 4.72
N PHE A 4 21.82 12.92 4.54
CA PHE A 4 21.11 13.19 3.30
C PHE A 4 22.00 13.88 2.26
N ILE A 5 21.83 13.52 0.99
CA ILE A 5 22.48 14.15 -0.16
C ILE A 5 21.43 14.99 -0.89
N GLN A 6 21.74 16.25 -1.15
CA GLN A 6 20.87 17.15 -1.90
C GLN A 6 20.92 16.79 -3.39
N THR A 7 19.80 16.30 -3.90
CA THR A 7 19.59 16.04 -5.33
C THR A 7 18.44 16.91 -5.81
N GLY A 8 18.64 17.72 -6.85
CA GLY A 8 17.57 18.57 -7.38
C GLY A 8 16.42 17.72 -7.93
N LEU A 9 15.29 17.70 -7.24
CA LEU A 9 14.06 17.03 -7.68
C LEU A 9 13.03 18.09 -8.08
N SER A 10 12.65 18.09 -9.35
CA SER A 10 11.51 18.86 -9.83
C SER A 10 10.28 17.96 -9.93
N VAL A 11 9.14 18.47 -9.47
CA VAL A 11 7.84 17.79 -9.53
C VAL A 11 6.82 18.68 -10.22
N THR A 12 5.76 18.08 -10.76
CA THR A 12 4.64 18.84 -11.32
C THR A 12 3.81 19.51 -10.22
N PRO A 13 3.02 20.55 -10.52
CA PRO A 13 2.14 21.19 -9.53
C PRO A 13 1.18 20.20 -8.86
N ILE A 14 0.58 19.29 -9.64
CA ILE A 14 -0.32 18.25 -9.13
C ILE A 14 0.42 17.29 -8.17
N GLN A 15 1.66 16.90 -8.48
CA GLN A 15 2.46 16.07 -7.58
C GLN A 15 2.76 16.82 -6.28
N PHE A 16 3.14 18.10 -6.37
CA PHE A 16 3.41 18.94 -5.21
C PHE A 16 2.19 19.02 -4.27
N ASP A 17 1.01 19.32 -4.81
CA ASP A 17 -0.22 19.44 -4.01
C ASP A 17 -0.57 18.11 -3.31
N ARG A 18 -0.43 16.98 -4.01
CA ARG A 18 -0.67 15.64 -3.43
C ARG A 18 0.32 15.30 -2.33
N ILE A 19 1.61 15.59 -2.53
CA ILE A 19 2.66 15.37 -1.53
C ILE A 19 2.38 16.24 -0.31
N LYS A 20 2.06 17.52 -0.50
CA LYS A 20 1.75 18.46 0.57
C LYS A 20 0.55 18.01 1.40
N ALA A 21 -0.55 17.61 0.75
CA ALA A 21 -1.73 17.12 1.45
C ALA A 21 -1.45 15.82 2.22
N LEU A 22 -0.59 14.93 1.71
CA LEU A 22 -0.19 13.72 2.42
C LEU A 22 0.71 14.03 3.63
N ALA A 23 1.64 14.97 3.48
CA ALA A 23 2.51 15.46 4.53
C ALA A 23 1.71 16.07 5.70
N GLU A 24 0.74 16.95 5.39
CA GLU A 24 -0.16 17.54 6.38
C GLU A 24 -0.96 16.49 7.15
N ARG A 25 -1.56 15.51 6.45
CA ARG A 25 -2.31 14.42 7.09
C ARG A 25 -1.46 13.55 8.03
N ARG A 26 -0.16 13.42 7.75
CA ARG A 26 0.77 12.58 8.53
C ARG A 26 1.58 13.37 9.56
N GLY A 27 1.47 14.71 9.60
CA GLY A 27 2.29 15.56 10.45
C GLY A 27 3.79 15.50 10.13
N LEU A 28 4.14 15.25 8.86
CA LEU A 28 5.53 15.08 8.40
C LEU A 28 5.94 16.18 7.42
N PRO A 29 7.23 16.53 7.32
CA PRO A 29 7.77 17.33 6.22
C PRO A 29 7.50 16.71 4.84
N PRO A 30 7.21 17.52 3.79
CA PRO A 30 7.05 17.02 2.42
C PRO A 30 8.25 16.20 1.92
N THR A 31 9.47 16.53 2.35
CA THR A 31 10.69 15.81 1.97
C THR A 31 10.78 14.42 2.60
N ASP A 32 10.24 14.22 3.80
CA ASP A 32 10.14 12.89 4.44
C ASP A 32 9.15 12.02 3.66
N VAL A 33 8.01 12.59 3.26
CA VAL A 33 7.00 11.87 2.45
C VAL A 33 7.60 11.43 1.11
N VAL A 34 8.31 12.31 0.41
CA VAL A 34 8.96 11.96 -0.86
C VAL A 34 9.98 10.83 -0.66
N ARG A 35 10.81 10.90 0.39
CA ARG A 35 11.80 9.85 0.67
C ARG A 35 11.13 8.51 0.95
N GLN A 36 10.09 8.48 1.78
CA GLN A 36 9.33 7.25 2.04
C GLN A 36 8.72 6.65 0.75
N LEU A 37 8.22 7.49 -0.15
CA LEU A 37 7.69 7.02 -1.43
C LEU A 37 8.79 6.44 -2.32
N ILE A 38 9.99 7.02 -2.30
CA ILE A 38 11.16 6.48 -3.01
C ILE A 38 11.55 5.12 -2.42
N ASP A 39 11.63 5.01 -1.09
CA ASP A 39 11.99 3.75 -0.39
C ASP A 39 11.03 2.61 -0.74
N VAL A 40 9.75 2.93 -0.98
CA VAL A 40 8.76 1.95 -1.43
C VAL A 40 8.90 1.63 -2.91
N ALA A 41 9.00 2.64 -3.77
CA ALA A 41 8.88 2.45 -5.22
C ALA A 41 10.19 1.99 -5.90
N LEU A 42 11.35 2.44 -5.40
CA LEU A 42 12.64 2.17 -6.01
C LEU A 42 12.97 0.68 -6.07
N PRO A 43 12.75 -0.15 -5.02
CA PRO A 43 13.00 -1.58 -5.11
C PRO A 43 12.21 -2.27 -6.22
N PHE A 44 10.95 -1.88 -6.47
CA PHE A 44 10.18 -2.44 -7.58
C PHE A 44 10.79 -2.06 -8.93
N ALA A 45 11.18 -0.79 -9.09
CA ALA A 45 11.80 -0.31 -10.31
C ALA A 45 13.15 -1.00 -10.59
N GLU A 46 13.97 -1.22 -9.57
CA GLU A 46 15.26 -1.92 -9.65
C GLU A 46 15.10 -3.37 -10.14
N HIS A 47 13.99 -4.03 -9.80
CA HIS A 47 13.67 -5.39 -10.27
C HIS A 47 12.95 -5.40 -11.63
N GLY A 48 12.91 -4.27 -12.34
CA GLY A 48 12.27 -4.14 -13.65
C GLY A 48 10.74 -4.19 -13.60
N HIS A 49 10.15 -4.06 -12.42
CA HIS A 49 8.70 -4.04 -12.27
C HIS A 49 8.18 -2.61 -12.48
N GLY A 50 7.42 -2.43 -13.56
CA GLY A 50 6.45 -1.34 -13.65
C GLY A 50 5.20 -1.73 -12.86
N ILE A 51 4.76 -0.86 -11.94
CA ILE A 51 3.49 -1.08 -11.22
C ILE A 51 2.36 -0.58 -12.11
N ASP A 52 1.67 -1.50 -12.77
CA ASP A 52 0.34 -1.25 -13.31
C ASP A 52 -0.67 -1.40 -12.15
N PHE A 53 -1.07 -0.27 -11.58
CA PHE A 53 -2.02 -0.25 -10.46
C PHE A 53 -3.38 -0.84 -10.83
N GLY A 54 -3.83 -0.69 -12.08
CA GLY A 54 -5.08 -1.29 -12.54
C GLY A 54 -4.99 -2.80 -12.49
N ARG A 55 -3.92 -3.36 -13.09
CA ARG A 55 -3.65 -4.80 -13.06
C ARG A 55 -3.47 -5.33 -11.64
N LEU A 56 -2.76 -4.59 -10.79
CA LEU A 56 -2.57 -4.98 -9.39
C LEU A 56 -3.91 -5.08 -8.65
N LEU A 57 -4.77 -4.05 -8.77
CA LEU A 57 -6.11 -4.07 -8.17
C LEU A 57 -6.95 -5.23 -8.70
N THR A 58 -6.90 -5.50 -10.01
CA THR A 58 -7.61 -6.63 -10.61
C THR A 58 -7.13 -7.97 -10.04
N ILE A 59 -5.82 -8.16 -9.87
CA ILE A 59 -5.27 -9.39 -9.29
C ILE A 59 -5.71 -9.55 -7.84
N LEU A 60 -5.67 -8.47 -7.06
CA LEU A 60 -6.12 -8.48 -5.67
C LEU A 60 -7.60 -8.88 -5.57
N GLU A 61 -8.46 -8.23 -6.35
CA GLU A 61 -9.90 -8.51 -6.38
C GLU A 61 -10.18 -9.96 -6.80
N PHE A 62 -9.54 -10.41 -7.88
CA PHE A 62 -9.69 -11.78 -8.36
C PHE A 62 -9.25 -12.80 -7.29
N THR A 63 -8.15 -12.52 -6.60
CA THR A 63 -7.61 -13.41 -5.56
C THR A 63 -8.56 -13.50 -4.38
N SER A 64 -9.13 -12.37 -3.93
CA SER A 64 -10.15 -12.33 -2.87
C SER A 64 -11.38 -13.16 -3.25
N LEU A 65 -11.95 -12.94 -4.45
CA LEU A 65 -13.12 -13.68 -4.91
C LEU A 65 -12.86 -15.18 -5.07
N ALA A 66 -11.66 -15.55 -5.54
CA ALA A 66 -11.25 -16.94 -5.67
C ALA A 66 -11.13 -17.61 -4.30
N LEU A 67 -10.54 -16.91 -3.31
CA LEU A 67 -10.44 -17.38 -1.93
C LEU A 67 -11.81 -17.55 -1.28
N ASP A 68 -12.70 -16.55 -1.39
CA ASP A 68 -14.07 -16.64 -0.87
C ASP A 68 -14.81 -17.85 -1.46
N THR A 69 -14.71 -18.03 -2.78
CA THR A 69 -15.33 -19.16 -3.46
C THR A 69 -14.79 -20.51 -2.97
N LEU A 70 -13.48 -20.60 -2.71
CA LEU A 70 -12.85 -21.82 -2.19
C LEU A 70 -13.27 -22.10 -0.76
N VAL A 71 -13.27 -21.08 0.09
CA VAL A 71 -13.66 -21.18 1.50
C VAL A 71 -15.13 -21.62 1.62
N THR A 72 -16.06 -20.98 0.90
CA THR A 72 -17.47 -21.37 0.90
C THR A 72 -17.67 -22.83 0.45
N LYS A 73 -16.84 -23.34 -0.46
CA LYS A 73 -16.93 -24.74 -0.92
C LYS A 73 -16.34 -25.75 0.06
N LEU A 74 -15.24 -25.40 0.72
CA LEU A 74 -14.47 -26.33 1.54
C LEU A 74 -14.86 -26.31 3.03
N ALA A 75 -15.35 -25.18 3.53
CA ALA A 75 -15.73 -24.96 4.91
C ALA A 75 -16.91 -23.97 4.99
N PRO A 76 -18.11 -24.37 4.51
CA PRO A 76 -19.28 -23.48 4.46
C PRO A 76 -19.71 -22.98 5.84
N ASP A 77 -19.51 -23.77 6.89
CA ASP A 77 -19.89 -23.41 8.26
C ASP A 77 -18.98 -22.32 8.86
N ASP A 78 -17.75 -22.18 8.34
CA ASP A 78 -16.76 -21.21 8.81
C ASP A 78 -16.66 -19.98 7.90
N SER A 79 -17.24 -20.01 6.69
CA SER A 79 -17.04 -18.96 5.68
C SER A 79 -17.48 -17.58 6.15
N ASP A 80 -18.59 -17.52 6.88
CA ASP A 80 -19.18 -16.25 7.34
C ASP A 80 -18.34 -15.58 8.43
N ARG A 81 -17.53 -16.34 9.18
CA ARG A 81 -16.74 -15.82 10.30
C ARG A 81 -15.28 -15.53 9.96
N LEU A 82 -14.77 -16.06 8.86
CA LEU A 82 -13.35 -15.93 8.51
C LEU A 82 -12.95 -14.49 8.22
N LEU A 83 -13.82 -13.72 7.57
CA LEU A 83 -13.55 -12.31 7.30
C LEU A 83 -13.52 -11.48 8.59
N ASP A 84 -14.46 -11.74 9.51
CA ASP A 84 -14.52 -11.08 10.81
C ASP A 84 -13.26 -11.39 11.65
N LEU A 85 -12.84 -12.66 11.69
CA LEU A 85 -11.62 -13.09 12.38
C LEU A 85 -10.36 -12.43 11.77
N ALA A 86 -10.29 -12.30 10.44
CA ALA A 86 -9.18 -11.63 9.78
C ALA A 86 -9.12 -10.14 10.14
N VAL A 87 -10.27 -9.46 10.19
CA VAL A 87 -10.36 -8.05 10.63
C VAL A 87 -9.98 -7.90 12.10
N GLU A 88 -10.43 -8.80 12.98
CA GLU A 88 -10.04 -8.82 14.39
C GLU A 88 -8.53 -9.00 14.53
N HIS A 89 -7.94 -9.99 13.86
CA HIS A 89 -6.49 -10.22 13.89
C HIS A 89 -5.69 -9.02 13.36
N ALA A 90 -6.13 -8.41 12.25
CA ALA A 90 -5.47 -7.23 11.70
C ALA A 90 -5.48 -6.07 12.70
N LYS A 91 -6.60 -5.86 13.40
CA LYS A 91 -6.69 -4.85 14.47
C LYS A 91 -5.80 -5.18 15.67
N THR A 92 -5.72 -6.44 16.06
CA THR A 92 -4.93 -6.86 17.23
C THR A 92 -3.42 -6.78 16.98
N TYR A 93 -2.96 -7.12 15.77
CA TYR A 93 -1.53 -7.29 15.50
C TYR A 93 -0.92 -6.25 14.54
N HIS A 94 -1.74 -5.50 13.81
CA HIS A 94 -1.27 -4.57 12.76
C HIS A 94 -1.89 -3.17 12.83
N ALA A 95 -2.75 -2.87 13.82
CA ALA A 95 -3.15 -1.49 14.11
C ALA A 95 -2.04 -0.76 14.87
N ALA A 96 -1.09 -0.21 14.11
CA ALA A 96 -0.14 0.80 14.58
C ALA A 96 -0.46 2.15 13.93
#